data_AF-A0A355EUT1-F1
#
_entry.id   AF-A0A355EUT1-F1
#
_cell.length_a   1.000
_cell.length_b   1.000
_cell.length_c   1.000
_cell.angle_alpha   90.00
_cell.angle_beta   90.00
_cell.angle_gamma   90.00
#
_symmetry.space_group_name_H-M   'P 1'
#
loop_
_entity.id
_entity.type
_entity.pdbx_description
1 polymer ?
#
loop_
_entity_poly.entity_id
_entity_poly.type
_entity_poly.pdbx_seq_one_letter_code
_entity_poly.pdbx_strand_id
1 'polypeptide(L)'
;MSAMDRAPLPSPSEWQVFACLSRRGPCRFEVLERHLPRLQRFTIETLLLRLAEKGYASKRDDSGRFHALVPFEEALQAQIDRFLETFVGGDREACAQVIRQAEEHWKDLVP
;
A
#
# COMPACT_ATOMS: atom_id res chain seq x y z
N MET A 1 -5.72 14.07 17.79
CA MET A 1 -6.15 12.84 17.09
C MET A 1 -6.36 13.20 15.64
N SER A 2 -5.47 12.72 14.77
CA SER A 2 -5.50 13.04 13.34
C SER A 2 -6.58 12.21 12.67
N ALA A 3 -7.15 12.67 11.56
CA ALA A 3 -8.16 11.92 10.80
C ALA A 3 -7.68 10.51 10.36
N MET A 4 -6.35 10.27 10.36
CA MET A 4 -5.74 8.96 10.13
C MET A 4 -5.94 7.93 11.25
N ASP A 5 -6.32 8.35 12.46
CA ASP A 5 -6.56 7.41 13.59
C ASP A 5 -7.82 6.53 13.39
N ARG A 6 -8.57 6.71 12.29
CA ARG A 6 -9.85 6.00 12.05
C ARG A 6 -10.02 5.37 10.67
N ALA A 7 -9.18 5.68 9.69
CA ALA A 7 -9.34 5.10 8.36
C ALA A 7 -8.74 3.67 8.34
N PRO A 8 -9.50 2.65 7.93
CA PRO A 8 -8.95 1.30 7.85
C PRO A 8 -7.84 1.28 6.80
N LEU A 9 -6.69 0.69 7.17
CA LEU A 9 -5.55 0.59 6.27
C LEU A 9 -5.92 -0.19 4.98
N PRO A 10 -5.21 0.05 3.87
CA PRO A 10 -5.39 -0.74 2.66
C PRO A 10 -5.06 -2.21 2.91
N SER A 11 -5.89 -3.10 2.37
CA SER A 11 -5.59 -4.54 2.24
C SER A 11 -4.41 -4.75 1.28
N PRO A 12 -3.80 -5.95 1.23
CA PRO A 12 -2.66 -6.20 0.34
C PRO A 12 -2.91 -5.85 -1.14
N SER A 13 -4.09 -6.17 -1.68
CA SER A 13 -4.43 -5.84 -3.07
C SER A 13 -4.67 -4.34 -3.27
N GLU A 14 -5.31 -3.68 -2.31
CA GLU A 14 -5.50 -2.22 -2.34
C GLU A 14 -4.14 -1.50 -2.23
N TRP A 15 -3.22 -2.02 -1.42
CA TRP A 15 -1.87 -1.50 -1.27
C TRP A 15 -1.08 -1.53 -2.59
N GLN A 16 -1.22 -2.59 -3.38
CA GLN A 16 -0.58 -2.67 -4.71
C GLN A 16 -1.04 -1.54 -5.64
N VAL A 17 -2.36 -1.28 -5.68
CA VAL A 17 -2.93 -0.19 -6.48
C VAL A 17 -2.49 1.17 -5.95
N PHE A 18 -2.56 1.39 -4.64
CA PHE A 18 -2.14 2.63 -3.99
C PHE A 18 -0.65 2.92 -4.19
N ALA A 19 0.22 1.93 -4.02
CA ALA A 19 1.66 2.07 -4.23
C ALA A 19 1.98 2.39 -5.70
N CYS A 20 1.29 1.73 -6.64
CA CYS A 20 1.43 2.05 -8.06
C CYS A 20 1.03 3.50 -8.36
N LEU A 21 -0.12 3.93 -7.84
CA LEU A 21 -0.63 5.30 -8.03
C LEU A 21 0.32 6.34 -7.41
N SER A 22 0.80 6.09 -6.20
CA SER A 22 1.69 7.00 -5.47
C SER A 22 3.03 7.20 -6.17
N ARG A 23 3.63 6.12 -6.71
CA ARG A 23 4.93 6.19 -7.39
C ARG A 23 4.86 6.82 -8.78
N ARG A 24 3.73 6.69 -9.47
CA ARG A 24 3.55 7.22 -10.83
C ARG A 24 3.02 8.65 -10.85
N GLY A 25 2.48 9.11 -9.72
CA GLY A 25 1.71 10.34 -9.67
C GLY A 25 0.35 10.20 -10.37
N PRO A 26 -0.35 11.32 -10.60
CA PRO A 26 -1.70 11.30 -11.15
C PRO A 26 -1.78 10.65 -12.52
N CYS A 27 -2.52 9.54 -12.63
CA CYS A 27 -2.54 8.74 -13.84
C CYS A 27 -3.94 8.22 -14.20
N ARG A 28 -4.12 7.89 -15.48
CA ARG A 28 -5.35 7.29 -16.00
C ARG A 28 -5.37 5.79 -15.72
N PHE A 29 -6.56 5.21 -15.84
CA PHE A 29 -6.78 3.80 -15.59
C PHE A 29 -5.88 2.87 -16.42
N GLU A 30 -5.65 3.19 -17.70
CA GLU A 30 -4.84 2.39 -18.61
C GLU A 30 -3.37 2.29 -18.18
N VAL A 31 -2.89 3.30 -17.44
CA VAL A 31 -1.55 3.30 -16.85
C VAL A 31 -1.48 2.30 -15.69
N LEU A 32 -2.54 2.24 -14.87
CA LEU A 32 -2.63 1.28 -13.77
C LEU A 32 -2.72 -0.16 -14.30
N GLU A 33 -3.54 -0.43 -15.33
CA GLU A 33 -3.63 -1.74 -15.96
C GLU A 33 -2.27 -2.24 -16.46
N ARG A 34 -1.50 -1.36 -17.11
CA ARG A 34 -0.16 -1.70 -17.62
C ARG A 34 0.81 -2.09 -16.50
N HIS A 35 0.70 -1.47 -15.33
CA HIS A 35 1.63 -1.69 -14.22
C HIS A 35 1.15 -2.74 -13.21
N LEU A 36 -0.10 -3.19 -13.34
CA LEU A 36 -0.70 -4.22 -12.50
C LEU A 36 -1.20 -5.39 -13.38
N PRO A 37 -0.33 -6.01 -14.21
CA PRO A 37 -0.75 -7.00 -15.22
C PRO A 37 -1.35 -8.28 -14.63
N ARG A 38 -1.18 -8.50 -13.31
CA ARG A 38 -1.75 -9.64 -12.58
C ARG A 38 -3.19 -9.38 -12.10
N LEU A 39 -3.68 -8.15 -12.18
CA LEU A 39 -5.03 -7.77 -11.77
C LEU A 39 -5.91 -7.55 -13.00
N GLN A 40 -7.13 -8.07 -12.95
CA GLN A 40 -8.10 -7.78 -14.00
C GLN A 40 -8.61 -6.34 -13.88
N ARG A 41 -9.05 -5.77 -15.01
CA ARG A 41 -9.66 -4.45 -15.10
C ARG A 41 -10.68 -4.17 -13.99
N PHE A 42 -11.70 -5.02 -13.91
CA PHE A 42 -12.78 -4.87 -12.93
C PHE A 42 -12.28 -4.90 -11.48
N THR A 43 -11.24 -5.70 -11.21
CA THR A 43 -10.58 -5.74 -9.90
C THR A 43 -9.90 -4.41 -9.60
N ILE A 44 -9.15 -3.83 -10.53
CA ILE A 44 -8.48 -2.53 -10.32
C ILE A 44 -9.54 -1.43 -10.07
N GLU A 45 -10.63 -1.41 -10.84
CA GLU A 45 -11.72 -0.44 -10.64
C GLU A 45 -12.33 -0.56 -9.23
N THR A 46 -12.63 -1.80 -8.80
CA THR A 46 -13.18 -2.07 -7.46
C THR A 46 -12.22 -1.63 -6.35
N LEU A 47 -10.91 -1.88 -6.51
CA LEU A 47 -9.90 -1.49 -5.53
C LEU A 47 -9.73 0.03 -5.46
N LEU A 48 -9.80 0.74 -6.59
CA LEU A 48 -9.77 2.21 -6.62
C LEU A 48 -10.98 2.82 -5.89
N LEU A 49 -12.17 2.24 -6.06
CA LEU A 49 -13.37 2.68 -5.33
C LEU A 49 -13.18 2.53 -3.81
N ARG A 50 -12.70 1.37 -3.35
CA ARG A 50 -12.45 1.14 -1.92
C ARG A 50 -11.36 2.04 -1.37
N LEU A 51 -10.28 2.27 -2.13
CA LEU A 51 -9.24 3.22 -1.74
C LEU A 51 -9.78 4.65 -1.62
N ALA A 52 -10.72 5.03 -2.49
CA ALA A 52 -11.37 6.33 -2.41
C ALA A 52 -12.31 6.45 -1.20
N GLU A 53 -13.06 5.40 -0.87
CA GLU A 53 -13.87 5.34 0.36
C GLU A 53 -13.01 5.45 1.62
N LYS A 54 -11.79 4.89 1.59
CA LYS A 54 -10.81 4.97 2.69
C LYS A 54 -10.02 6.28 2.71
N GLY A 55 -10.16 7.14 1.71
CA GLY A 55 -9.43 8.41 1.60
C GLY A 55 -7.96 8.29 1.15
N TYR A 56 -7.53 7.15 0.61
CA TYR A 56 -6.17 6.96 0.10
C TYR A 56 -6.00 7.37 -1.36
N ALA A 57 -7.09 7.34 -2.14
CA ALA A 57 -7.12 7.74 -3.53
C ALA A 57 -8.28 8.70 -3.81
N SER A 58 -8.15 9.53 -4.84
CA SER A 58 -9.25 10.36 -5.30
C SER A 58 -10.26 9.51 -6.08
N LYS A 59 -11.50 10.00 -6.17
CA LYS A 59 -12.35 9.64 -7.31
C LYS A 59 -11.69 10.14 -8.60
N ARG A 60 -12.10 9.58 -9.74
CA ARG A 60 -11.63 10.02 -11.05
C ARG A 60 -11.97 11.49 -11.26
N ASP A 61 -10.98 12.31 -11.60
CA ASP A 61 -11.16 13.73 -11.91
C ASP A 61 -11.68 13.96 -13.34
N ASP A 62 -11.95 15.22 -13.70
CA ASP A 62 -12.46 15.62 -15.02
C ASP A 62 -11.50 15.28 -16.17
N SER A 63 -10.20 15.11 -15.88
CA SER A 63 -9.18 14.71 -16.85
C SER A 63 -9.08 13.19 -17.05
N GLY A 64 -9.86 12.44 -16.26
CA GLY A 64 -9.89 10.98 -16.23
C GLY A 64 -8.79 10.37 -15.36
N ARG A 65 -8.14 11.14 -14.48
CA ARG A 65 -7.01 10.69 -13.66
C ARG A 65 -7.44 10.39 -12.22
N PHE A 66 -6.72 9.46 -11.61
CA PHE A 66 -6.76 9.18 -10.18
C PHE A 66 -5.54 9.79 -9.52
N HIS A 67 -5.67 10.17 -8.25
CA HIS A 67 -4.60 10.78 -7.45
C HIS A 67 -4.46 10.02 -6.14
N ALA A 68 -3.23 9.82 -5.66
CA ALA A 68 -3.02 9.43 -4.28
C ALA A 68 -3.29 10.65 -3.39
N LEU A 69 -4.06 10.47 -2.33
CA LEU A 69 -4.44 11.55 -1.40
C LEU A 69 -3.58 11.57 -0.14
N VAL A 70 -2.92 10.45 0.17
CA VAL A 70 -2.03 10.29 1.32
C VAL A 70 -0.61 10.15 0.81
N PRO A 71 0.38 10.86 1.42
CA PRO A 71 1.79 10.64 1.13
C PRO A 71 2.19 9.17 1.30
N PHE A 72 2.95 8.62 0.35
CA PHE A 72 3.32 7.20 0.37
C PHE A 72 4.07 6.80 1.64
N GLU A 73 5.05 7.59 2.06
CA GLU A 73 5.87 7.32 3.24
C GLU A 73 5.04 7.32 4.53
N GLU A 74 4.06 8.22 4.64
CA GLU A 74 3.15 8.29 5.79
C GLU A 74 2.25 7.05 5.86
N ALA A 75 1.66 6.66 4.72
CA ALA A 75 0.87 5.43 4.64
C ALA A 75 1.71 4.18 4.93
N LEU A 76 2.97 4.13 4.45
CA LEU A 76 3.87 3.00 4.66
C LEU A 76 4.23 2.88 6.13
N GLN A 77 4.52 4.01 6.77
CA GLN A 77 4.84 4.06 8.19
C GLN A 77 3.66 3.53 9.02
N ALA A 78 2.43 3.98 8.74
CA ALA A 78 1.23 3.48 9.42
C ALA A 78 1.01 1.95 9.21
N GLN A 79 1.32 1.43 8.03
CA GLN A 79 1.25 -0.01 7.74
C GLN A 79 2.29 -0.80 8.55
N ILE A 80 3.52 -0.29 8.62
CA ILE A 80 4.60 -0.88 9.42
C ILE A 80 4.22 -0.86 10.90
N ASP A 81 3.75 0.27 11.42
CA ASP A 81 3.37 0.40 12.83
C ASP A 81 2.28 -0.61 13.21
N ARG A 82 1.23 -0.73 12.40
CA ARG A 82 0.19 -1.73 12.64
C ARG A 82 0.72 -3.16 12.58
N PHE A 83 1.60 -3.47 11.64
CA PHE A 83 2.24 -4.78 11.58
C PHE A 83 3.03 -5.06 12.86
N LEU A 84 3.83 -4.09 13.32
CA LEU A 84 4.64 -4.22 14.51
C LEU A 84 3.78 -4.44 15.76
N GLU A 85 2.74 -3.63 15.93
CA GLU A 85 1.78 -3.77 17.03
C GLU A 85 1.09 -5.14 17.01
N THR A 86 0.73 -5.64 15.83
CA THR A 86 -0.01 -6.91 15.70
C THR A 86 0.85 -8.13 15.97
N PHE A 87 2.11 -8.14 15.52
CA PHE A 87 2.92 -9.36 15.45
C PHE A 87 4.14 -9.38 16.37
N VAL A 88 4.64 -8.23 16.81
CA VAL A 88 5.85 -8.12 17.65
C VAL A 88 5.63 -7.21 18.86
N GLY A 89 4.38 -6.95 19.22
CA GLY A 89 4.02 -6.12 20.38
C GLY A 89 4.52 -4.67 20.29
N GLY A 90 4.79 -4.17 19.08
CA GLY A 90 5.34 -2.83 18.85
C GLY A 90 6.87 -2.73 18.97
N ASP A 91 7.58 -3.83 19.24
CA ASP A 91 9.04 -3.81 19.38
C ASP A 91 9.74 -3.80 18.01
N ARG A 92 10.16 -2.60 17.59
CA ARG A 92 10.89 -2.36 16.34
C ARG A 92 12.25 -3.04 16.31
N GLU A 93 12.95 -3.09 17.43
CA GLU A 93 14.31 -3.62 17.49
C GLU A 93 14.29 -5.15 17.39
N ALA A 94 13.36 -5.79 18.12
CA ALA A 94 13.12 -7.22 18.01
C ALA A 94 12.72 -7.61 16.58
N CYS A 95 11.83 -6.85 15.93
CA CYS A 95 11.46 -7.09 14.53
C CYS A 95 12.65 -6.98 13.59
N ALA A 96 13.46 -5.92 13.73
CA ALA A 96 14.64 -5.73 12.90
C ALA A 96 15.65 -6.88 13.08
N GLN A 97 15.80 -7.41 14.30
CA GLN A 97 16.65 -8.56 14.56
C GLN A 97 16.13 -9.82 13.87
N VAL A 98 14.83 -10.10 13.94
CA VAL A 98 14.20 -11.24 13.26
C VAL A 98 14.35 -11.14 11.74
N ILE A 99 14.17 -9.95 11.16
CA ILE A 99 14.37 -9.73 9.71
C ILE A 99 15.82 -10.03 9.33
N ARG A 100 16.81 -9.50 10.06
CA ARG A 100 18.23 -9.77 9.77
C ARG A 100 18.55 -11.27 9.82
N GLN A 101 18.05 -11.98 10.83
CA GLN A 101 18.23 -13.42 10.95
C GLN A 101 17.58 -14.19 9.79
N ALA A 102 16.39 -13.79 9.38
CA ALA A 102 15.71 -14.39 8.23
C ALA A 102 16.46 -14.14 6.92
N GLU A 103 17.01 -12.93 6.72
CA GLU A 103 17.84 -12.60 5.56
C GLU A 103 19.14 -13.39 5.52
N GLU A 104 19.79 -13.58 6.67
CA GLU A 104 20.97 -14.45 6.78
C GLU A 104 20.63 -15.90 6.42
N HIS A 105 19.57 -16.45 7.01
CA HIS A 105 19.14 -17.82 6.73
C HIS A 105 18.70 -18.03 5.27
N TRP A 106 18.07 -17.01 4.64
CA TRP A 106 17.66 -17.09 3.25
C TRP A 106 18.84 -17.25 2.29
N LYS A 107 19.99 -16.62 2.59
CA LYS A 107 21.22 -16.77 1.78
C LYS A 107 21.73 -18.21 1.77
N ASP A 108 21.45 -18.97 2.81
CA ASP A 108 21.84 -20.38 2.89
C ASP A 108 20.87 -21.31 2.13
N LEU A 109 19.62 -20.87 1.92
CA LEU A 109 18.56 -21.64 1.30
C LEU A 109 18.42 -21.42 -0.22
N VAL A 110 18.84 -20.26 -0.72
CA VAL A 110 18.77 -19.90 -2.14
C VAL A 110 20.19 -19.66 -2.66
N PRO A 111 20.77 -20.59 -3.45
CA PRO A 111 22.12 -20.46 -4.00
C PRO A 111 22.26 -19.36 -5.06
#